data_AF-A0A8K0AAD0-F1
#
_entry.id   AF-A0A8K0AAD0-F1
#
_cell.length_a   1.000
_cell.length_b   1.000
_cell.length_c   1.000
_cell.angle_alpha   90.00
_cell.angle_beta   90.00
_cell.angle_gamma   90.00
#
_symmetry.space_group_name_H-M   'P 1'
#
loop_
_entity.id
_entity.type
_entity.pdbx_description
1 polymer ?
#
loop_
_entity_poly.entity_id
_entity_poly.type
_entity_poly.pdbx_seq_one_letter_code
_entity_poly.pdbx_strand_id
1 'polypeptide(L)'
;MAESANLQRRIMLERAKVAEQAERYEDMVKCMNELVETGEPLTTEERNLLSGAHKKVVGSRRFAWRVAMSIHQKSESQRKWEEVKGVQMKIETELKEMCGDVLALLDKFLIPGVDELEAEVFYHKMMADYYGYLTEILEGSEREDMVTKANESYEKAYAKATTELAPAHPVRLGVALSFSVFHYEIRHDPKEACRVAKEAFDAALELIDGLKDEAYKDSSLIMQLLRDNLTVWTSEEEDQGESASVVFHCNTKDRTMTDKEVLIQRAKVWEQAEQYDTMAKCMKELVEIPIKMLKTEERNLLSVAYKNVAGSLRSAWRVVKSLDQKKADQGLEESDIGRQAARWLQEKVDTELKEVCEEILELLDRYLIPGADEELTKGTDGEYLVHYVEFIVFYLKMKGDYLRYLTEILEGSEKEDKVSKAMESYKEAQGKAARLLPTNPIRLGLALNFSVFHYEIRNDSKEACHVSNKAFDDAIAKLDGLPDDSYKDSTLIMQLLRENFTLWSSEQEDHGDN
;
A
#
# COMPACT_ATOMS: atom_id res chain seq x y z
N MET A 1 40.07 4.73 -5.94
CA MET A 1 39.28 3.91 -4.99
C MET A 1 38.33 4.79 -4.17
N ALA A 2 38.82 5.80 -3.43
CA ALA A 2 37.95 6.70 -2.65
C ALA A 2 36.90 7.49 -3.48
N GLU A 3 37.28 8.02 -4.64
CA GLU A 3 36.35 8.77 -5.52
C GLU A 3 35.23 7.89 -6.09
N SER A 4 35.53 6.61 -6.35
CA SER A 4 34.54 5.62 -6.80
C SER A 4 33.58 5.21 -5.68
N ALA A 5 34.06 5.11 -4.44
CA ALA A 5 33.21 4.81 -3.28
C ALA A 5 32.25 5.98 -2.97
N ASN A 6 32.75 7.22 -3.04
CA ASN A 6 31.93 8.41 -2.87
C ASN A 6 30.84 8.54 -3.95
N LEU A 7 31.16 8.23 -5.21
CA LEU A 7 30.19 8.20 -6.29
C LEU A 7 29.10 7.14 -6.04
N GLN A 8 29.48 5.92 -5.63
CA GLN A 8 28.53 4.85 -5.35
C GLN A 8 27.56 5.21 -4.22
N ARG A 9 28.08 5.80 -3.13
CA ARG A 9 27.26 6.33 -2.03
C ARG A 9 26.23 7.33 -2.53
N ARG A 10 26.65 8.32 -3.33
CA ARG A 10 25.73 9.32 -3.90
C ARG A 10 24.66 8.70 -4.79
N ILE A 11 25.01 7.68 -5.59
CA ILE A 11 24.05 6.95 -6.43
C ILE A 11 22.99 6.25 -5.55
N MET A 12 23.41 5.53 -4.51
CA MET A 12 22.49 4.82 -3.60
C MET A 12 21.53 5.79 -2.90
N LEU A 13 22.04 6.95 -2.46
CA LEU A 13 21.21 7.98 -1.82
C LEU A 13 20.18 8.58 -2.76
N GLU A 14 20.58 8.96 -3.97
CA GLU A 14 19.63 9.51 -4.94
C GLU A 14 18.57 8.47 -5.33
N ARG A 15 18.94 7.19 -5.43
CA ARG A 15 17.97 6.10 -5.64
C ARG A 15 17.00 5.96 -4.47
N ALA A 16 17.48 6.00 -3.23
CA ALA A 16 16.64 5.95 -2.04
C ALA A 16 15.66 7.13 -1.97
N LYS A 17 16.11 8.36 -2.27
CA LYS A 17 15.27 9.58 -2.28
C LYS A 17 14.21 9.56 -3.37
N VAL A 18 14.54 9.03 -4.55
CA VAL A 18 13.56 8.84 -5.63
C VAL A 18 12.55 7.77 -5.25
N ALA A 19 13.00 6.66 -4.65
CA ALA A 19 12.13 5.59 -4.17
C ALA A 19 11.18 6.06 -3.06
N GLU A 20 11.66 6.87 -2.12
CA GLU A 20 10.83 7.49 -1.08
C GLU A 20 9.69 8.33 -1.67
N GLN A 21 10.03 9.23 -2.61
CA GLN A 21 9.04 10.10 -3.25
C GLN A 21 8.01 9.33 -4.07
N ALA A 22 8.43 8.20 -4.66
CA ALA A 22 7.56 7.30 -5.42
C ALA A 22 6.83 6.28 -4.52
N GLU A 23 6.98 6.36 -3.20
CA GLU A 23 6.44 5.43 -2.21
C GLU A 23 6.84 3.95 -2.44
N ARG A 24 8.01 3.75 -3.03
CA ARG A 24 8.64 2.44 -3.30
C ARG A 24 9.55 2.03 -2.15
N TYR A 25 8.98 1.84 -0.96
CA TYR A 25 9.75 1.66 0.27
C TYR A 25 10.62 0.39 0.28
N GLU A 26 10.19 -0.69 -0.37
CA GLU A 26 11.01 -1.91 -0.52
C GLU A 26 12.26 -1.67 -1.37
N ASP A 27 12.19 -0.77 -2.37
CA ASP A 27 13.34 -0.35 -3.18
C ASP A 27 14.25 0.61 -2.42
N MET A 28 13.64 1.50 -1.63
CA MET A 28 14.35 2.39 -0.71
C MET A 28 15.15 1.58 0.33
N VAL A 29 14.56 0.55 0.93
CA VAL A 29 15.24 -0.36 1.88
C VAL A 29 16.46 -1.02 1.22
N LYS A 30 16.33 -1.54 0.00
CA LYS A 30 17.47 -2.16 -0.72
C LYS A 30 18.62 -1.18 -0.90
N CYS A 31 18.33 0.04 -1.38
CA CYS A 31 19.35 1.06 -1.58
C CYS A 31 20.03 1.47 -0.26
N MET A 32 19.27 1.61 0.82
CA MET A 32 19.80 2.01 2.12
C MET A 32 20.59 0.88 2.79
N ASN A 33 20.18 -0.39 2.63
CA ASN A 33 20.94 -1.53 3.14
C ASN A 33 22.30 -1.63 2.44
N GLU A 34 22.32 -1.56 1.10
CA GLU A 34 23.56 -1.56 0.33
C GLU A 34 24.48 -0.40 0.74
N LEU A 35 23.91 0.78 1.05
CA LEU A 35 24.67 1.92 1.55
C LEU A 35 25.31 1.64 2.91
N VAL A 36 24.56 1.06 3.85
CA VAL A 36 25.07 0.70 5.19
C VAL A 36 26.22 -0.31 5.08
N GLU A 37 26.09 -1.27 4.18
CA GLU A 37 27.11 -2.32 3.97
C GLU A 37 28.43 -1.81 3.39
N THR A 38 28.49 -0.55 2.93
CA THR A 38 29.76 0.10 2.56
C THR A 38 30.68 0.34 3.77
N GLY A 39 30.13 0.32 4.99
CA GLY A 39 30.87 0.48 6.25
C GLY A 39 31.25 1.93 6.59
N GLU A 40 30.82 2.90 5.78
CA GLU A 40 31.00 4.32 6.10
C GLU A 40 29.88 4.83 7.03
N PRO A 41 30.20 5.63 8.08
CA PRO A 41 29.20 6.20 8.97
C PRO A 41 28.10 6.95 8.21
N LEU A 42 26.85 6.79 8.65
CA LEU A 42 25.72 7.53 8.09
C LEU A 42 25.62 8.92 8.73
N THR A 43 25.39 9.92 7.90
CA THR A 43 24.95 11.27 8.32
C THR A 43 23.51 11.23 8.83
N THR A 44 23.07 12.31 9.50
CA THR A 44 21.70 12.43 10.03
C THR A 44 20.62 12.20 8.97
N GLU A 45 20.78 12.77 7.77
CA GLU A 45 19.81 12.59 6.67
C GLU A 45 19.71 11.12 6.26
N GLU A 46 20.85 10.44 6.14
CA GLU A 46 20.92 9.04 5.70
C GLU A 46 20.38 8.09 6.79
N ARG A 47 20.62 8.38 8.07
CA ARG A 47 19.99 7.67 9.19
C ARG A 47 18.47 7.79 9.17
N ASN A 48 17.97 9.00 8.90
CA ASN A 48 16.54 9.25 8.80
C ASN A 48 15.92 8.52 7.60
N LEU A 49 16.59 8.49 6.44
CA LEU A 49 16.15 7.71 5.28
C LEU A 49 16.11 6.21 5.58
N LEU A 50 17.16 5.65 6.20
CA LEU A 50 17.22 4.23 6.57
C LEU A 50 16.06 3.86 7.52
N SER A 51 15.89 4.64 8.59
CA SER A 51 14.84 4.40 9.58
C SER A 51 13.43 4.57 8.98
N GLY A 52 13.23 5.61 8.16
CA GLY A 52 11.98 5.84 7.44
C GLY A 52 11.61 4.69 6.52
N ALA A 53 12.57 4.20 5.72
CA ALA A 53 12.38 3.09 4.79
C ALA A 53 11.91 1.82 5.50
N HIS A 54 12.67 1.36 6.50
CA HIS A 54 12.35 0.13 7.22
C HIS A 54 11.08 0.26 8.06
N LYS A 55 10.84 1.43 8.69
CA LYS A 55 9.61 1.68 9.47
C LYS A 55 8.37 1.56 8.60
N LYS A 56 8.41 2.00 7.34
CA LYS A 56 7.28 1.91 6.41
C LYS A 56 6.99 0.47 6.01
N VAL A 57 8.01 -0.29 5.61
CA VAL A 57 7.84 -1.70 5.19
C VAL A 57 7.40 -2.58 6.37
N VAL A 58 8.07 -2.48 7.53
CA VAL A 58 7.70 -3.26 8.72
C VAL A 58 6.33 -2.82 9.28
N GLY A 59 6.01 -1.52 9.21
CA GLY A 59 4.71 -0.99 9.60
C GLY A 59 3.55 -1.61 8.82
N SER A 60 3.69 -1.73 7.49
CA SER A 60 2.69 -2.40 6.64
C SER A 60 2.49 -3.87 7.04
N ARG A 61 3.58 -4.60 7.33
CA ARG A 61 3.50 -6.01 7.73
C ARG A 61 2.92 -6.20 9.13
N ARG A 62 3.24 -5.32 10.08
CA ARG A 62 2.63 -5.31 11.42
C ARG A 62 1.13 -5.04 11.33
N PHE A 63 0.71 -4.10 10.48
CA PHE A 63 -0.70 -3.86 10.22
C PHE A 63 -1.39 -5.11 9.66
N ALA A 64 -0.81 -5.74 8.64
CA ALA A 64 -1.33 -6.97 8.07
C ALA A 64 -1.45 -8.10 9.11
N TRP A 65 -0.44 -8.24 9.98
CA TRP A 65 -0.46 -9.22 11.07
C TRP A 65 -1.59 -8.95 12.07
N ARG A 66 -1.79 -7.70 12.51
CA ARG A 66 -2.88 -7.33 13.44
C ARG A 66 -4.25 -7.60 12.83
N VAL A 67 -4.43 -7.32 11.53
CA VAL A 67 -5.66 -7.64 10.81
C VAL A 67 -5.88 -9.16 10.78
N ALA A 68 -4.87 -9.94 10.39
CA ALA A 68 -4.95 -11.40 10.37
C ALA A 68 -5.28 -11.96 11.76
N MET A 69 -4.63 -11.44 12.81
CA MET A 69 -4.89 -11.83 14.20
C MET A 69 -6.32 -11.48 14.64
N SER A 70 -6.84 -10.30 14.27
CA SER A 70 -8.23 -9.93 14.58
C SER A 70 -9.25 -10.83 13.88
N ILE A 71 -8.99 -11.20 12.61
CA ILE A 71 -9.84 -12.13 11.85
C ILE A 71 -9.77 -13.53 12.47
N HIS A 72 -8.57 -13.96 12.87
CA HIS A 72 -8.33 -15.25 13.51
C HIS A 72 -9.11 -15.37 14.83
N GLN A 73 -9.08 -14.33 15.68
CA GLN A 73 -9.83 -14.28 16.95
C GLN A 73 -11.36 -14.31 16.75
N LYS A 74 -11.87 -13.74 15.65
CA LYS A 74 -13.30 -13.71 15.32
C LYS A 74 -13.77 -14.92 14.50
N SER A 75 -12.88 -15.86 14.17
CA SER A 75 -13.21 -16.97 13.28
C SER A 75 -14.07 -18.03 13.99
N GLU A 76 -15.32 -18.18 13.52
CA GLU A 76 -16.29 -19.12 14.09
C GLU A 76 -16.09 -20.59 13.62
N SER A 77 -15.39 -20.79 12.50
CA SER A 77 -15.12 -22.10 11.89
C SER A 77 -13.65 -22.47 12.08
N GLN A 78 -13.41 -23.70 12.57
CA GLN A 78 -12.05 -24.24 12.76
C GLN A 78 -11.23 -24.23 11.46
N ARG A 79 -11.86 -24.41 10.30
CA ARG A 79 -11.14 -24.42 9.00
C ARG A 79 -10.75 -23.03 8.54
N LYS A 80 -11.67 -22.07 8.65
CA LYS A 80 -11.35 -20.65 8.40
C LYS A 80 -10.23 -20.20 9.33
N TRP A 81 -10.29 -20.64 10.58
CA TRP A 81 -9.27 -20.40 11.58
C TRP A 81 -7.91 -20.97 11.14
N GLU A 82 -7.83 -22.21 10.64
CA GLU A 82 -6.60 -22.82 10.13
C GLU A 82 -6.01 -22.07 8.93
N GLU A 83 -6.84 -21.62 7.99
CA GLU A 83 -6.38 -20.84 6.83
C GLU A 83 -5.87 -19.44 7.21
N VAL A 84 -6.59 -18.75 8.09
CA VAL A 84 -6.15 -17.44 8.61
C VAL A 84 -4.86 -17.60 9.41
N LYS A 85 -4.72 -18.69 10.18
CA LYS A 85 -3.48 -19.00 10.89
C LYS A 85 -2.30 -19.25 9.94
N GLY A 86 -2.52 -19.93 8.81
CA GLY A 86 -1.49 -20.11 7.78
C GLY A 86 -1.03 -18.77 7.18
N VAL A 87 -1.96 -17.83 6.95
CA VAL A 87 -1.64 -16.45 6.53
C VAL A 87 -0.85 -15.72 7.63
N GLN A 88 -1.28 -15.81 8.88
CA GLN A 88 -0.61 -15.20 10.02
C GLN A 88 0.85 -15.68 10.13
N MET A 89 1.10 -16.99 10.10
CA MET A 89 2.46 -17.57 10.17
C MET A 89 3.37 -17.09 9.04
N LYS A 90 2.82 -16.89 7.84
CA LYS A 90 3.58 -16.33 6.72
C LYS A 90 4.02 -14.90 7.03
N ILE A 91 3.11 -14.05 7.51
CA ILE A 91 3.40 -12.66 7.88
C ILE A 91 4.41 -12.61 9.04
N GLU A 92 4.27 -13.49 10.04
CA GLU A 92 5.22 -13.60 11.15
C GLU A 92 6.63 -13.93 10.68
N THR A 93 6.76 -14.83 9.69
CA THR A 93 8.06 -15.18 9.10
C THR A 93 8.67 -13.96 8.41
N GLU A 94 7.90 -13.26 7.57
CA GLU A 94 8.34 -12.02 6.91
C GLU A 94 8.76 -10.95 7.94
N LEU A 95 7.99 -10.78 9.02
CA LEU A 95 8.33 -9.85 10.11
C LEU A 95 9.64 -10.23 10.83
N LYS A 96 9.85 -11.52 11.11
CA LYS A 96 11.09 -12.00 11.71
C LYS A 96 12.30 -11.73 10.82
N GLU A 97 12.17 -11.96 9.52
CA GLU A 97 13.24 -11.73 8.55
C GLU A 97 13.58 -10.23 8.47
N MET A 98 12.60 -9.35 8.24
CA MET A 98 12.89 -7.91 8.11
C MET A 98 13.45 -7.30 9.40
N CYS A 99 12.90 -7.68 10.57
CA CYS A 99 13.44 -7.20 11.84
C CYS A 99 14.85 -7.76 12.08
N GLY A 100 15.09 -9.03 11.72
CA GLY A 100 16.40 -9.65 11.78
C GLY A 100 17.44 -8.93 10.91
N ASP A 101 17.07 -8.53 9.69
CA ASP A 101 17.93 -7.79 8.78
C ASP A 101 18.35 -6.44 9.37
N VAL A 102 17.39 -5.67 9.91
CA VAL A 102 17.69 -4.39 10.57
C VAL A 102 18.60 -4.56 11.78
N LEU A 103 18.30 -5.54 12.64
CA LEU A 103 19.12 -5.84 13.80
C LEU A 103 20.54 -6.25 13.41
N ALA A 104 20.69 -7.00 12.31
CA ALA A 104 22.00 -7.38 11.77
C ALA A 104 22.76 -6.17 11.22
N LEU A 105 22.10 -5.22 10.54
CA LEU A 105 22.74 -3.99 10.08
C LEU A 105 23.25 -3.15 11.26
N LEU A 106 22.43 -3.02 12.31
CA LEU A 106 22.77 -2.28 13.51
C LEU A 106 23.97 -2.91 14.23
N ASP A 107 23.94 -4.21 14.45
CA ASP A 107 24.96 -4.95 15.21
C ASP A 107 26.29 -5.06 14.45
N LYS A 108 26.27 -5.22 13.12
CA LYS A 108 27.48 -5.46 12.33
C LYS A 108 28.14 -4.20 11.78
N PHE A 109 27.36 -3.16 11.43
CA PHE A 109 27.87 -2.02 10.66
C PHE A 109 27.68 -0.67 11.35
N LEU A 110 26.55 -0.44 12.03
CA LEU A 110 26.19 0.92 12.46
C LEU A 110 26.58 1.25 13.90
N ILE A 111 26.45 0.29 14.83
CA ILE A 111 26.84 0.48 16.23
C ILE A 111 28.34 0.27 16.45
N PRO A 112 29.02 -0.72 15.83
CA PRO A 112 30.46 -0.85 15.98
C PRO A 112 31.19 0.38 15.44
N GLY A 113 31.93 1.08 16.31
CA GLY A 113 32.76 2.23 15.91
C GLY A 113 31.99 3.53 15.67
N VAL A 114 30.76 3.66 16.18
CA VAL A 114 30.05 4.94 16.20
C VAL A 114 30.70 5.89 17.22
N ASP A 115 31.20 7.03 16.74
CA ASP A 115 31.81 8.08 17.59
C ASP A 115 30.85 9.25 17.85
N GLU A 116 29.78 9.37 17.06
CA GLU A 116 28.78 10.43 17.17
C GLU A 116 27.70 10.06 18.18
N LEU A 117 27.56 10.87 19.24
CA LEU A 117 26.59 10.68 20.33
C LEU A 117 25.16 10.49 19.82
N GLU A 118 24.68 11.40 18.96
CA GLU A 118 23.31 11.34 18.44
C GLU A 118 23.06 10.07 17.62
N ALA A 119 24.05 9.64 16.84
CA ALA A 119 23.99 8.41 16.05
C ALA A 119 23.91 7.18 16.96
N GLU A 120 24.75 7.11 18.00
CA GLU A 120 24.74 5.98 18.94
C GLU A 120 23.39 5.84 19.65
N VAL A 121 22.84 6.96 20.14
CA VAL A 121 21.52 6.99 20.78
C VAL A 121 20.44 6.55 19.78
N PHE A 122 20.49 7.06 18.55
CA PHE A 122 19.56 6.72 17.48
C PHE A 122 19.58 5.22 17.16
N TYR A 123 20.76 4.62 16.99
CA TYR A 123 20.89 3.21 16.64
C TYR A 123 20.46 2.28 17.78
N HIS A 124 20.76 2.59 19.04
CA HIS A 124 20.28 1.80 20.16
C HIS A 124 18.76 1.90 20.35
N LYS A 125 18.17 3.07 20.12
CA LYS A 125 16.71 3.25 20.09
C LYS A 125 16.09 2.43 18.96
N MET A 126 16.66 2.50 17.76
CA MET A 126 16.20 1.69 16.63
C MET A 126 16.30 0.20 16.97
N MET A 127 17.42 -0.28 17.49
CA MET A 127 17.57 -1.67 17.94
C MET A 127 16.45 -2.10 18.90
N ALA A 128 16.14 -1.24 19.89
CA ALA A 128 15.08 -1.48 20.84
C ALA A 128 13.68 -1.54 20.19
N ASP A 129 13.39 -0.65 19.24
CA ASP A 129 12.14 -0.66 18.48
C ASP A 129 11.93 -2.00 17.78
N TYR A 130 12.96 -2.51 17.08
CA TYR A 130 12.85 -3.75 16.29
C TYR A 130 12.79 -5.00 17.15
N TYR A 131 13.48 -5.03 18.30
CA TYR A 131 13.21 -6.06 19.31
C TYR A 131 11.76 -5.96 19.81
N GLY A 132 11.25 -4.76 20.07
CA GLY A 132 9.86 -4.53 20.45
C GLY A 132 8.86 -5.04 19.41
N TYR A 133 9.10 -4.80 18.12
CA TYR A 133 8.25 -5.32 17.04
C TYR A 133 8.22 -6.86 17.01
N LEU A 134 9.33 -7.52 17.30
CA LEU A 134 9.37 -8.97 17.43
C LEU A 134 8.55 -9.49 18.62
N THR A 135 8.45 -8.73 19.72
CA THR A 135 7.63 -9.15 20.87
C THR A 135 6.14 -9.23 20.57
N GLU A 136 5.65 -8.53 19.54
CA GLU A 136 4.24 -8.59 19.14
C GLU A 136 3.86 -9.97 18.58
N ILE A 137 4.80 -10.63 17.92
CA ILE A 137 4.57 -11.87 17.16
C ILE A 137 5.16 -13.13 17.82
N LEU A 138 5.91 -12.96 18.90
CA LEU A 138 6.56 -14.05 19.62
C LEU A 138 5.78 -14.38 20.89
N GLU A 139 5.90 -15.64 21.33
CA GLU A 139 5.27 -16.14 22.56
C GLU A 139 6.31 -16.85 23.45
N GLY A 140 5.98 -17.04 24.72
CA GLY A 140 6.81 -17.81 25.66
C GLY A 140 8.22 -17.23 25.87
N SER A 141 9.22 -18.11 25.96
CA SER A 141 10.59 -17.69 26.27
C SER A 141 11.22 -16.82 25.18
N GLU A 142 10.92 -17.06 23.91
CA GLU A 142 11.45 -16.23 22.80
C GLU A 142 10.97 -14.77 22.92
N ARG A 143 9.72 -14.57 23.35
CA ARG A 143 9.19 -13.23 23.63
C ARG A 143 9.94 -12.56 24.78
N GLU A 144 10.09 -13.25 25.91
CA GLU A 144 10.76 -12.70 27.10
C GLU A 144 12.23 -12.32 26.82
N ASP A 145 12.92 -13.11 25.98
CA ASP A 145 14.26 -12.79 25.51
C ASP A 145 14.27 -11.48 24.70
N MET A 146 13.29 -11.28 23.81
CA MET A 146 13.20 -10.03 23.02
C MET A 146 12.81 -8.83 23.90
N VAL A 147 11.93 -9.01 24.89
CA VAL A 147 11.57 -7.96 25.87
C VAL A 147 12.81 -7.50 26.63
N THR A 148 13.65 -8.45 27.07
CA THR A 148 14.88 -8.16 27.79
C THR A 148 15.86 -7.36 26.91
N LYS A 149 16.10 -7.81 25.67
CA LYS A 149 16.98 -7.12 24.73
C LYS A 149 16.49 -5.72 24.35
N ALA A 150 15.18 -5.55 24.18
CA ALA A 150 14.56 -4.25 23.95
C ALA A 150 14.79 -3.31 25.15
N ASN A 151 14.55 -3.79 26.37
CA ASN A 151 14.76 -3.02 27.60
C ASN A 151 16.22 -2.57 27.75
N GLU A 152 17.18 -3.48 27.60
CA GLU A 152 18.62 -3.16 27.68
C GLU A 152 19.04 -2.10 26.65
N SER A 153 18.51 -2.22 25.43
CA SER A 153 18.79 -1.27 24.34
C SER A 153 18.19 0.11 24.61
N TYR A 154 16.95 0.17 25.12
CA TYR A 154 16.31 1.42 25.51
C TYR A 154 17.00 2.07 26.71
N GLU A 155 17.34 1.31 27.75
CA GLU A 155 18.05 1.84 28.92
C GLU A 155 19.38 2.46 28.51
N LYS A 156 20.15 1.79 27.63
CA LYS A 156 21.40 2.33 27.11
C LYS A 156 21.18 3.63 26.34
N ALA A 157 20.22 3.68 25.42
CA ALA A 157 19.89 4.88 24.65
C ALA A 157 19.41 6.02 25.55
N TYR A 158 18.51 5.73 26.49
CA TYR A 158 17.88 6.72 27.38
C TYR A 158 18.86 7.28 28.39
N ALA A 159 19.70 6.44 29.02
CA ALA A 159 20.73 6.89 29.95
C ALA A 159 21.74 7.83 29.26
N LYS A 160 22.17 7.46 28.06
CA LYS A 160 23.11 8.29 27.27
C LYS A 160 22.48 9.61 26.83
N ALA A 161 21.26 9.56 26.29
CA ALA A 161 20.52 10.76 25.89
C ALA A 161 20.25 11.71 27.06
N THR A 162 19.87 11.19 28.23
CA THR A 162 19.55 12.01 29.40
C THR A 162 20.78 12.66 30.03
N THR A 163 21.93 12.00 29.92
CA THR A 163 23.22 12.49 30.45
C THR A 163 23.85 13.54 29.53
N GLU A 164 23.79 13.33 28.21
CA GLU A 164 24.62 14.09 27.26
C GLU A 164 23.83 15.05 26.35
N LEU A 165 22.50 14.92 26.24
CA LEU A 165 21.66 15.79 25.40
C LEU A 165 20.75 16.70 26.23
N ALA A 166 20.49 17.91 25.72
CA ALA A 166 19.55 18.85 26.34
C ALA A 166 18.14 18.25 26.45
N PRO A 167 17.36 18.55 27.51
CA PRO A 167 16.02 18.00 27.70
C PRO A 167 15.07 18.17 26.51
N ALA A 168 15.10 19.34 25.85
CA ALA A 168 14.28 19.63 24.69
C ALA A 168 14.90 19.17 23.35
N HIS A 169 15.95 18.33 23.37
CA HIS A 169 16.57 17.81 22.15
C HIS A 169 15.68 16.73 21.49
N PRO A 170 15.41 16.79 20.16
CA PRO A 170 14.51 15.86 19.48
C PRO A 170 14.89 14.38 19.67
N VAL A 171 16.19 14.05 19.59
CA VAL A 171 16.67 12.67 19.80
C VAL A 171 16.35 12.17 21.23
N ARG A 172 16.58 13.00 22.26
CA ARG A 172 16.29 12.62 23.65
C ARG A 172 14.78 12.42 23.87
N LEU A 173 13.97 13.33 23.35
CA LEU A 173 12.51 13.23 23.42
C LEU A 173 11.98 12.00 22.67
N GLY A 174 12.54 11.71 21.50
CA GLY A 174 12.17 10.55 20.69
C GLY A 174 12.47 9.22 21.38
N VAL A 175 13.60 9.12 22.09
CA VAL A 175 13.92 7.95 22.93
C VAL A 175 12.93 7.84 24.09
N ALA A 176 12.67 8.94 24.80
CA ALA A 176 11.73 8.94 25.93
C ALA A 176 10.32 8.51 25.50
N LEU A 177 9.83 9.01 24.36
CA LEU A 177 8.54 8.63 23.77
C LEU A 177 8.49 7.13 23.45
N SER A 178 9.54 6.60 22.84
CA SER A 178 9.56 5.19 22.43
C SER A 178 9.69 4.26 23.64
N PHE A 179 10.50 4.66 24.63
CA PHE A 179 10.68 3.90 25.86
C PHE A 179 9.43 3.90 26.75
N SER A 180 8.69 5.01 26.82
CA SER A 180 7.42 5.04 27.54
C SER A 180 6.37 4.14 26.88
N VAL A 181 6.27 4.15 25.55
CA VAL A 181 5.40 3.23 24.81
C VAL A 181 5.80 1.77 25.06
N PHE A 182 7.09 1.46 25.09
CA PHE A 182 7.56 0.11 25.44
C PHE A 182 7.14 -0.32 26.85
N HIS A 183 7.26 0.56 27.85
CA HIS A 183 6.79 0.28 29.20
C HIS A 183 5.27 0.03 29.23
N TYR A 184 4.51 0.79 28.46
CA TYR A 184 3.06 0.68 28.43
C TYR A 184 2.59 -0.58 27.68
N GLU A 185 2.94 -0.70 26.40
CA GLU A 185 2.39 -1.71 25.49
C GLU A 185 3.02 -3.09 25.69
N ILE A 186 4.31 -3.16 26.04
CA ILE A 186 5.07 -4.43 26.02
C ILE A 186 5.33 -4.96 27.44
N ARG A 187 5.73 -4.08 28.37
CA ARG A 187 5.99 -4.44 29.78
C ARG A 187 4.73 -4.41 30.64
N HIS A 188 3.64 -3.83 30.14
CA HIS A 188 2.39 -3.64 30.90
C HIS A 188 2.62 -2.93 32.23
N ASP A 189 3.51 -1.93 32.24
CA ASP A 189 3.85 -1.10 33.39
C ASP A 189 3.43 0.37 33.11
N PRO A 190 2.13 0.68 33.23
CA PRO A 190 1.61 2.01 32.92
C PRO A 190 2.18 3.09 33.84
N LYS A 191 2.54 2.73 35.08
CA LYS A 191 3.13 3.67 36.04
C LYS A 191 4.50 4.15 35.55
N GLU A 192 5.35 3.21 35.15
CA GLU A 192 6.67 3.56 34.64
C GLU A 192 6.59 4.28 33.29
N ALA A 193 5.68 3.86 32.40
CA ALA A 193 5.41 4.54 31.15
C ALA A 193 5.04 6.03 31.35
N CYS A 194 4.06 6.29 32.22
CA CYS A 194 3.62 7.64 32.57
C CYS A 194 4.74 8.44 33.24
N ARG A 195 5.56 7.81 34.11
CA ARG A 195 6.71 8.45 34.76
C ARG A 195 7.71 8.94 33.71
N VAL A 196 8.16 8.06 32.81
CA VAL A 196 9.13 8.39 31.77
C VAL A 196 8.60 9.47 30.83
N ALA A 197 7.34 9.34 30.37
CA ALA A 197 6.74 10.32 29.47
C ALA A 197 6.57 11.70 30.12
N LYS A 198 6.10 11.74 31.37
CA LYS A 198 5.89 12.99 32.10
C LYS A 198 7.20 13.70 32.43
N GLU A 199 8.19 12.98 32.93
CA GLU A 199 9.51 13.56 33.23
C GLU A 199 10.16 14.18 31.98
N ALA A 200 10.07 13.49 30.83
CA ALA A 200 10.61 14.02 29.58
C ALA A 200 9.84 15.25 29.10
N PHE A 201 8.50 15.23 29.19
CA PHE A 201 7.66 16.36 28.80
C PHE A 201 7.92 17.59 29.67
N ASP A 202 7.88 17.44 31.00
CA ASP A 202 8.06 18.53 31.96
C ASP A 202 9.47 19.14 31.81
N ALA A 203 10.51 18.31 31.69
CA ALA A 203 11.89 18.79 31.52
C ALA A 203 12.11 19.52 30.19
N ALA A 204 11.42 19.13 29.11
CA ALA A 204 11.52 19.83 27.83
C ALA A 204 10.71 21.13 27.80
N LEU A 205 9.56 21.17 28.48
CA LEU A 205 8.69 22.34 28.55
C LEU A 205 9.41 23.57 29.12
N GLU A 206 10.33 23.37 30.07
CA GLU A 206 11.12 24.47 30.64
C GLU A 206 12.11 25.11 29.66
N LEU A 207 12.49 24.41 28.59
CA LEU A 207 13.59 24.81 27.70
C LEU A 207 13.17 24.99 26.24
N ILE A 208 11.93 24.64 25.88
CA ILE A 208 11.45 24.65 24.49
C ILE A 208 11.45 26.06 23.86
N ASP A 209 11.18 27.10 24.64
CA ASP A 209 11.16 28.49 24.17
C ASP A 209 12.54 28.99 23.70
N GLY A 210 13.62 28.29 24.06
CA GLY A 210 14.99 28.60 23.65
C GLY A 210 15.43 27.95 22.34
N LEU A 211 14.60 27.12 21.70
CA LEU A 211 14.96 26.39 20.47
C LEU A 211 14.81 27.26 19.22
N LYS A 212 15.61 26.95 18.19
CA LYS A 212 15.46 27.52 16.83
C LYS A 212 14.34 26.81 16.07
N ASP A 213 13.78 27.47 15.06
CA ASP A 213 12.57 27.04 14.33
C ASP A 213 12.50 25.55 13.93
N GLU A 214 13.57 24.95 13.37
CA GLU A 214 13.55 23.52 13.01
C GLU A 214 13.52 22.58 14.22
N ALA A 215 14.45 22.76 15.17
CA ALA A 215 14.50 21.95 16.39
C ALA A 215 13.24 22.16 17.25
N TYR A 216 12.68 23.37 17.26
CA TYR A 216 11.41 23.68 17.91
C TYR A 216 10.26 22.89 17.30
N LYS A 217 10.17 22.84 15.96
CA LYS A 217 9.13 22.10 15.26
C LYS A 217 9.19 20.59 15.57
N ASP A 218 10.39 20.01 15.53
CA ASP A 218 10.56 18.58 15.80
C ASP A 218 10.29 18.24 17.27
N SER A 219 10.84 19.01 18.20
CA SER A 219 10.62 18.78 19.63
C SER A 219 9.18 19.03 20.07
N SER A 220 8.51 20.06 19.55
CA SER A 220 7.10 20.33 19.85
C SER A 220 6.18 19.21 19.35
N LEU A 221 6.46 18.64 18.17
CA LEU A 221 5.71 17.49 17.66
C LEU A 221 5.88 16.26 18.56
N ILE A 222 7.09 15.97 19.03
CA ILE A 222 7.33 14.82 19.91
C ILE A 222 6.71 15.05 21.30
N MET A 223 6.80 16.27 21.84
CA MET A 223 6.13 16.63 23.10
C MET A 223 4.60 16.50 23.00
N GLN A 224 4.03 16.86 21.84
CA GLN A 224 2.62 16.66 21.56
C GLN A 224 2.25 15.17 21.64
N LEU A 225 3.04 14.28 21.03
CA LEU A 225 2.82 12.82 21.12
C LEU A 225 2.96 12.29 22.55
N LEU A 226 3.94 12.77 23.32
CA LEU A 226 4.08 12.42 24.74
C LEU A 226 2.83 12.82 25.56
N ARG A 227 2.31 14.03 25.32
CA ARG A 227 1.09 14.52 25.98
C ARG A 227 -0.14 13.69 25.59
N ASP A 228 -0.26 13.35 24.31
CA ASP A 228 -1.39 12.59 23.80
C ASP A 228 -1.39 11.18 24.41
N ASN A 229 -0.23 10.53 24.47
CA ASN A 229 -0.06 9.25 25.17
C ASN A 229 -0.42 9.34 26.66
N LEU A 230 0.09 10.34 27.38
CA LEU A 230 -0.25 10.57 28.79
C LEU A 230 -1.76 10.75 28.99
N THR A 231 -2.43 11.45 28.08
CA THR A 231 -3.88 11.67 28.12
C THR A 231 -4.64 10.35 27.99
N VAL A 232 -4.26 9.52 27.01
CA VAL A 232 -4.87 8.20 26.79
C VAL A 232 -4.63 7.31 28.02
N TRP A 233 -3.38 7.15 28.44
CA TRP A 233 -2.99 6.20 29.49
C TRP A 233 -3.56 6.54 30.85
N THR A 234 -3.67 7.83 31.19
CA THR A 234 -4.27 8.25 32.47
C THR A 234 -5.80 8.14 32.45
N SER A 235 -6.45 8.24 31.29
CA SER A 235 -7.88 7.99 31.16
C SER A 235 -8.25 6.50 31.23
N GLU A 236 -7.39 5.61 30.73
CA GLU A 236 -7.61 4.16 30.77
C GLU A 236 -7.39 3.55 32.17
N GLU A 237 -6.58 4.17 33.03
CA GLU A 237 -6.45 3.77 34.44
C GLU A 237 -7.75 3.99 35.24
N GLU A 238 -8.63 4.88 34.79
CA GLU A 238 -9.93 5.16 35.43
C GLU A 238 -11.05 4.19 35.01
N ASP A 239 -10.85 3.41 33.93
CA ASP A 239 -11.91 2.63 33.26
C ASP A 239 -11.62 1.11 33.19
N GLN A 240 -10.74 0.57 34.05
CA GLN A 240 -10.43 -0.87 34.09
C GLN A 240 -11.60 -1.72 34.65
N GLY A 241 -12.63 -1.93 33.83
CA GLY A 241 -13.61 -3.01 33.92
C GLY A 241 -13.23 -4.17 33.00
N GLU A 242 -13.20 -5.37 33.56
CA GLU A 242 -12.88 -6.70 33.00
C GLU A 242 -13.02 -6.88 31.47
N SER A 243 -11.93 -7.32 30.82
CA SER A 243 -12.00 -7.92 29.48
C SER A 243 -11.94 -9.45 29.58
N ALA A 244 -13.06 -10.11 29.29
CA ALA A 244 -13.19 -11.56 29.34
C ALA A 244 -12.55 -12.23 28.11
N SER A 245 -11.60 -13.15 28.33
CA SER A 245 -11.11 -14.05 27.29
C SER A 245 -12.19 -15.08 26.94
N VAL A 246 -12.75 -14.99 25.74
CA VAL A 246 -13.69 -15.99 25.22
C VAL A 246 -12.90 -17.09 24.49
N VAL A 247 -12.77 -18.25 25.13
CA VAL A 247 -12.27 -19.47 24.48
C VAL A 247 -13.47 -20.21 23.88
N PHE A 248 -13.63 -20.12 22.57
CA PHE A 248 -14.62 -20.91 21.84
C PHE A 248 -14.09 -22.34 21.60
N HIS A 249 -14.84 -23.33 22.08
CA HIS A 249 -14.72 -24.71 21.61
C HIS A 249 -15.66 -24.90 20.41
N CYS A 250 -15.11 -24.94 19.19
CA CYS A 250 -15.90 -25.32 18.02
C CYS A 250 -15.84 -26.83 17.83
N ASN A 251 -16.99 -27.48 17.95
CA ASN A 251 -17.19 -28.90 17.69
C ASN A 251 -18.15 -29.04 16.51
N THR A 252 -17.63 -29.22 15.30
CA THR A 252 -18.45 -29.68 14.16
C THR A 252 -17.64 -30.57 13.21
N LYS A 253 -18.25 -31.71 12.85
CA LYS A 253 -17.80 -32.57 11.76
C LYS A 253 -18.00 -31.83 10.44
N ASP A 254 -16.95 -31.28 9.87
CA ASP A 254 -17.06 -30.38 8.73
C ASP A 254 -16.38 -30.95 7.47
N ARG A 255 -16.84 -30.49 6.27
CA ARG A 255 -16.48 -30.72 4.84
C ARG A 255 -15.05 -31.19 4.51
N THR A 256 -14.57 -31.15 3.28
CA THR A 256 -13.21 -30.67 3.03
C THR A 256 -13.42 -29.38 2.26
N MET A 257 -12.78 -28.29 2.69
CA MET A 257 -12.78 -27.08 1.86
C MET A 257 -12.11 -27.43 0.55
N THR A 258 -12.70 -26.98 -0.54
CA THR A 258 -12.10 -27.08 -1.86
C THR A 258 -10.95 -26.08 -1.98
N ASP A 259 -9.96 -26.36 -2.84
CA ASP A 259 -8.84 -25.44 -3.09
C ASP A 259 -9.33 -24.03 -3.46
N LYS A 260 -10.45 -23.95 -4.18
CA LYS A 260 -11.17 -22.72 -4.49
C LYS A 260 -11.58 -21.94 -3.24
N GLU A 261 -12.22 -22.60 -2.27
CA GLU A 261 -12.69 -21.93 -1.05
C GLU A 261 -11.51 -21.43 -0.21
N VAL A 262 -10.41 -22.18 -0.17
CA VAL A 262 -9.17 -21.79 0.50
C VAL A 262 -8.60 -20.50 -0.10
N LEU A 263 -8.46 -20.44 -1.43
CA LEU A 263 -7.94 -19.26 -2.12
C LEU A 263 -8.80 -18.02 -1.90
N ILE A 264 -10.14 -18.17 -1.90
CA ILE A 264 -11.06 -17.07 -1.63
C ILE A 264 -10.94 -16.57 -0.19
N GLN A 265 -10.82 -17.47 0.80
CA GLN A 265 -10.63 -17.05 2.20
C GLN A 265 -9.30 -16.29 2.35
N ARG A 266 -8.21 -16.79 1.77
CA ARG A 266 -6.91 -16.10 1.81
C ARG A 266 -6.98 -14.73 1.15
N ALA A 267 -7.59 -14.63 -0.04
CA ALA A 267 -7.75 -13.35 -0.74
C ALA A 267 -8.51 -12.31 0.10
N LYS A 268 -9.56 -12.71 0.83
CA LYS A 268 -10.31 -11.81 1.74
C LYS A 268 -9.50 -11.33 2.94
N VAL A 269 -8.62 -12.18 3.48
CA VAL A 269 -7.68 -11.76 4.54
C VAL A 269 -6.68 -10.75 3.98
N TRP A 270 -6.11 -11.04 2.81
CA TRP A 270 -5.16 -10.14 2.15
C TRP A 270 -5.76 -8.81 1.72
N GLU A 271 -7.04 -8.79 1.30
CA GLU A 271 -7.77 -7.55 1.01
C GLU A 271 -7.86 -6.65 2.24
N GLN A 272 -8.31 -7.19 3.38
CA GLN A 272 -8.42 -6.44 4.63
C GLN A 272 -7.06 -6.04 5.20
N ALA A 273 -6.02 -6.84 4.94
CA ALA A 273 -4.65 -6.56 5.32
C ALA A 273 -3.91 -5.61 4.34
N GLU A 274 -4.61 -5.14 3.30
CA GLU A 274 -4.06 -4.27 2.24
C GLU A 274 -2.83 -4.85 1.52
N GLN A 275 -2.79 -6.18 1.39
CA GLN A 275 -1.70 -6.92 0.75
C GLN A 275 -2.09 -7.38 -0.65
N TYR A 276 -2.25 -6.40 -1.55
CA TYR A 276 -2.84 -6.62 -2.86
C TYR A 276 -1.98 -7.50 -3.79
N ASP A 277 -0.64 -7.47 -3.70
CA ASP A 277 0.23 -8.35 -4.50
C ASP A 277 0.01 -9.83 -4.16
N THR A 278 -0.15 -10.14 -2.87
CA THR A 278 -0.41 -11.52 -2.43
C THR A 278 -1.87 -11.91 -2.69
N MET A 279 -2.80 -10.96 -2.56
CA MET A 279 -4.19 -11.13 -2.98
C MET A 279 -4.27 -11.49 -4.48
N ALA A 280 -3.52 -10.79 -5.34
CA ALA A 280 -3.49 -11.02 -6.79
C ALA A 280 -3.00 -12.43 -7.13
N LYS A 281 -1.94 -12.89 -6.45
CA LYS A 281 -1.45 -14.29 -6.57
C LYS A 281 -2.52 -15.32 -6.22
N CYS A 282 -3.24 -15.13 -5.11
CA CYS A 282 -4.36 -16.02 -4.76
C CYS A 282 -5.48 -16.01 -5.81
N MET A 283 -5.79 -14.83 -6.37
CA MET A 283 -6.83 -14.70 -7.39
C MET A 283 -6.40 -15.28 -8.74
N LYS A 284 -5.11 -15.19 -9.10
CA LYS A 284 -4.53 -15.86 -10.26
C LYS A 284 -4.69 -17.38 -10.15
N GLU A 285 -4.23 -17.96 -9.05
CA GLU A 285 -4.36 -19.39 -8.79
C GLU A 285 -5.83 -19.83 -8.83
N LEU A 286 -6.75 -18.99 -8.33
CA LEU A 286 -8.17 -19.27 -8.38
C LEU A 286 -8.68 -19.35 -9.82
N VAL A 287 -8.27 -18.42 -10.71
CA VAL A 287 -8.70 -18.40 -12.11
C VAL A 287 -8.12 -19.57 -12.91
N GLU A 288 -6.93 -20.04 -12.57
CA GLU A 288 -6.24 -21.15 -13.26
C GLU A 288 -6.79 -22.54 -12.89
N ILE A 289 -7.49 -22.66 -11.75
CA ILE A 289 -8.28 -23.87 -11.46
C ILE A 289 -9.33 -24.05 -12.58
N PRO A 290 -9.62 -25.28 -13.05
CA PRO A 290 -10.68 -25.53 -14.04
C PRO A 290 -12.08 -25.18 -13.51
N ILE A 291 -12.39 -23.88 -13.43
CA ILE A 291 -13.64 -23.33 -12.93
C ILE A 291 -14.54 -22.99 -14.11
N LYS A 292 -15.83 -23.32 -14.02
CA LYS A 292 -16.82 -23.00 -15.06
C LYS A 292 -17.13 -21.50 -15.19
N MET A 293 -17.03 -20.73 -14.11
CA MET A 293 -17.05 -19.26 -14.08
C MET A 293 -16.74 -18.77 -12.66
N LEU A 294 -16.13 -17.59 -12.50
CA LEU A 294 -16.09 -16.91 -11.20
C LEU A 294 -17.51 -16.50 -10.76
N LYS A 295 -17.75 -16.45 -9.45
CA LYS A 295 -18.94 -15.78 -8.89
C LYS A 295 -18.74 -14.27 -8.84
N THR A 296 -19.82 -13.50 -8.64
CA THR A 296 -19.77 -12.03 -8.60
C THR A 296 -18.77 -11.52 -7.56
N GLU A 297 -18.78 -12.10 -6.36
CA GLU A 297 -17.84 -11.76 -5.29
C GLU A 297 -16.39 -12.10 -5.68
N GLU A 298 -16.14 -13.26 -6.28
CA GLU A 298 -14.81 -13.72 -6.70
C GLU A 298 -14.24 -12.84 -7.83
N ARG A 299 -15.08 -12.45 -8.80
CA ARG A 299 -14.76 -11.48 -9.86
C ARG A 299 -14.40 -10.11 -9.27
N ASN A 300 -15.14 -9.66 -8.26
CA ASN A 300 -14.87 -8.39 -7.60
C ASN A 300 -13.53 -8.45 -6.85
N LEU A 301 -13.23 -9.53 -6.12
CA LEU A 301 -11.92 -9.74 -5.47
C LEU A 301 -10.77 -9.68 -6.49
N LEU A 302 -10.92 -10.35 -7.65
CA LEU A 302 -9.91 -10.32 -8.72
C LEU A 302 -9.66 -8.87 -9.18
N SER A 303 -10.73 -8.12 -9.41
CA SER A 303 -10.61 -6.73 -9.85
C SER A 303 -10.02 -5.82 -8.79
N VAL A 304 -10.37 -6.00 -7.51
CA VAL A 304 -9.79 -5.22 -6.39
C VAL A 304 -8.30 -5.49 -6.29
N ALA A 305 -7.89 -6.76 -6.35
CA ALA A 305 -6.48 -7.15 -6.26
C ALA A 305 -5.63 -6.47 -7.34
N TYR A 306 -5.93 -6.73 -8.62
CA TYR A 306 -5.13 -6.20 -9.71
C TYR A 306 -5.24 -4.68 -9.86
N LYS A 307 -6.41 -4.08 -9.56
CA LYS A 307 -6.59 -2.61 -9.61
C LYS A 307 -5.64 -1.92 -8.64
N ASN A 308 -5.53 -2.42 -7.42
CA ASN A 308 -4.67 -1.79 -6.41
C ASN A 308 -3.18 -1.99 -6.71
N VAL A 309 -2.78 -3.19 -7.17
CA VAL A 309 -1.39 -3.44 -7.61
C VAL A 309 -1.02 -2.51 -8.76
N ALA A 310 -1.78 -2.51 -9.86
CA ALA A 310 -1.49 -1.66 -11.01
C ALA A 310 -1.66 -0.16 -10.68
N GLY A 311 -2.59 0.19 -9.80
CA GLY A 311 -2.82 1.55 -9.34
C GLY A 311 -1.60 2.13 -8.61
N SER A 312 -1.04 1.36 -7.67
CA SER A 312 0.20 1.74 -6.96
C SER A 312 1.37 1.92 -7.93
N LEU A 313 1.57 0.97 -8.85
CA LEU A 313 2.65 1.03 -9.85
C LEU A 313 2.51 2.24 -10.78
N ARG A 314 1.30 2.55 -11.26
CA ARG A 314 1.05 3.73 -12.10
C ARG A 314 1.28 5.03 -11.35
N SER A 315 0.92 5.11 -10.07
CA SER A 315 1.20 6.28 -9.24
C SER A 315 2.70 6.50 -9.08
N ALA A 316 3.45 5.45 -8.71
CA ALA A 316 4.91 5.49 -8.64
C ALA A 316 5.53 5.92 -9.97
N TRP A 317 5.08 5.34 -11.08
CA TRP A 317 5.55 5.68 -12.42
C TRP A 317 5.39 7.17 -12.76
N ARG A 318 4.20 7.74 -12.50
CA ARG A 318 3.94 9.17 -12.75
C ARG A 318 4.84 10.07 -11.92
N VAL A 319 5.06 9.72 -10.66
CA VAL A 319 5.98 10.47 -9.79
C VAL A 319 7.39 10.43 -10.37
N VAL A 320 7.92 9.24 -10.66
CA VAL A 320 9.29 9.08 -11.17
C VAL A 320 9.48 9.80 -12.50
N LYS A 321 8.52 9.67 -13.42
CA LYS A 321 8.55 10.39 -14.70
C LYS A 321 8.53 11.91 -14.51
N SER A 322 7.72 12.40 -13.58
CA SER A 322 7.71 13.82 -13.22
C SER A 322 9.05 14.28 -12.62
N LEU A 323 9.70 13.43 -11.82
CA LEU A 323 11.01 13.74 -11.24
C LEU A 323 12.12 13.82 -12.30
N ASP A 324 12.16 12.90 -13.28
CA ASP A 324 13.12 13.02 -14.39
C ASP A 324 12.82 14.26 -15.25
N GLN A 325 11.55 14.53 -15.56
CA GLN A 325 11.17 15.70 -16.35
C GLN A 325 11.56 17.02 -15.66
N LYS A 326 11.27 17.17 -14.37
CA LYS A 326 11.66 18.37 -13.60
C LYS A 326 13.18 18.61 -13.63
N LYS A 327 13.98 17.54 -13.57
CA LYS A 327 15.45 17.62 -13.67
C LYS A 327 15.90 17.98 -15.08
N ALA A 328 15.25 17.41 -16.11
CA ALA A 328 15.49 17.78 -17.50
C ALA A 328 15.18 19.27 -17.77
N ASP A 329 14.08 19.78 -17.23
CA ASP A 329 13.66 21.19 -17.36
C ASP A 329 14.64 22.15 -16.67
N GLN A 330 15.39 21.68 -15.66
CA GLN A 330 16.49 22.41 -15.03
C GLN A 330 17.78 22.41 -15.87
N GLY A 331 17.79 21.75 -17.03
CA GLY A 331 18.96 21.64 -17.91
C GLY A 331 19.97 20.58 -17.48
N LEU A 332 19.60 19.64 -16.60
CA LEU A 332 20.48 18.56 -16.16
C LEU A 332 20.65 17.50 -17.27
N GLU A 333 21.90 17.19 -17.58
CA GLU A 333 22.26 16.15 -18.56
C GLU A 333 21.80 14.76 -18.12
N GLU A 334 21.62 13.84 -19.07
CA GLU A 334 21.20 12.47 -18.79
C GLU A 334 22.14 11.70 -17.85
N SER A 335 23.42 12.08 -17.83
CA SER A 335 24.44 11.52 -16.94
C SER A 335 24.35 12.05 -15.51
N ASP A 336 23.46 13.00 -15.21
CA ASP A 336 23.22 13.44 -13.83
C ASP A 336 22.74 12.26 -12.96
N ILE A 337 23.28 12.14 -11.76
CA ILE A 337 22.98 11.02 -10.84
C ILE A 337 21.50 11.01 -10.48
N GLY A 338 20.89 12.17 -10.28
CA GLY A 338 19.48 12.29 -9.95
C GLY A 338 18.57 11.86 -11.11
N ARG A 339 18.97 12.11 -12.36
CA ARG A 339 18.26 11.61 -13.56
C ARG A 339 18.45 10.11 -13.75
N GLN A 340 19.67 9.61 -13.57
CA GLN A 340 19.95 8.17 -13.60
C GLN A 340 19.17 7.40 -12.52
N ALA A 341 19.05 7.96 -11.31
CA ALA A 341 18.25 7.38 -10.23
C ALA A 341 16.76 7.32 -10.58
N ALA A 342 16.22 8.37 -11.20
CA ALA A 342 14.84 8.38 -11.71
C ALA A 342 14.63 7.30 -12.78
N ARG A 343 15.50 7.23 -13.79
CA ARG A 343 15.41 6.21 -14.85
C ARG A 343 15.54 4.79 -14.33
N TRP A 344 16.45 4.56 -13.38
CA TRP A 344 16.61 3.26 -12.73
C TRP A 344 15.31 2.76 -12.09
N LEU A 345 14.61 3.64 -11.34
CA LEU A 345 13.34 3.25 -10.74
C LEU A 345 12.23 3.15 -11.79
N GLN A 346 12.25 4.01 -12.80
CA GLN A 346 11.29 3.99 -13.90
C GLN A 346 11.33 2.64 -14.64
N GLU A 347 12.51 2.18 -15.06
CA GLU A 347 12.69 0.88 -15.76
C GLU A 347 12.13 -0.29 -14.94
N LYS A 348 12.32 -0.24 -13.62
CA LYS A 348 11.81 -1.25 -12.70
C LYS A 348 10.28 -1.22 -12.62
N VAL A 349 9.70 -0.03 -12.42
CA VAL A 349 8.25 0.16 -12.36
C VAL A 349 7.60 -0.17 -13.70
N ASP A 350 8.23 0.16 -14.83
CA ASP A 350 7.80 -0.20 -16.18
C ASP A 350 7.70 -1.72 -16.33
N THR A 351 8.74 -2.44 -15.90
CA THR A 351 8.78 -3.90 -15.95
C THR A 351 7.66 -4.52 -15.11
N GLU A 352 7.52 -4.10 -13.85
CA GLU A 352 6.51 -4.64 -12.95
C GLU A 352 5.08 -4.31 -13.41
N LEU A 353 4.83 -3.09 -13.89
CA LEU A 353 3.52 -2.71 -14.43
C LEU A 353 3.19 -3.51 -15.69
N LYS A 354 4.19 -3.74 -16.56
CA LYS A 354 4.02 -4.58 -17.75
C LYS A 354 3.67 -6.01 -17.36
N GLU A 355 4.40 -6.62 -16.44
CA GLU A 355 4.16 -7.99 -15.97
C GLU A 355 2.76 -8.15 -15.37
N VAL A 356 2.34 -7.25 -14.47
CA VAL A 356 1.01 -7.29 -13.85
C VAL A 356 -0.10 -7.12 -14.90
N CYS A 357 0.07 -6.21 -15.86
CA CYS A 357 -0.91 -6.01 -16.92
C CYS A 357 -0.97 -7.22 -17.88
N GLU A 358 0.17 -7.77 -18.29
CA GLU A 358 0.21 -8.92 -19.19
C GLU A 358 -0.35 -10.17 -18.53
N GLU A 359 -0.09 -10.38 -17.23
CA GLU A 359 -0.65 -11.48 -16.46
C GLU A 359 -2.19 -11.46 -16.43
N ILE A 360 -2.80 -10.33 -16.05
CA ILE A 360 -4.26 -10.24 -16.02
C ILE A 360 -4.89 -10.32 -17.42
N LEU A 361 -4.22 -9.78 -18.45
CA LEU A 361 -4.66 -9.92 -19.83
C LEU A 361 -4.64 -11.39 -20.28
N GLU A 362 -3.62 -12.15 -19.88
CA GLU A 362 -3.54 -13.60 -20.12
C GLU A 362 -4.67 -14.36 -19.41
N LEU A 363 -4.95 -14.03 -18.14
CA LEU A 363 -6.07 -14.63 -17.40
C LEU A 363 -7.42 -14.33 -18.06
N LEU A 364 -7.61 -13.09 -18.50
CA LEU A 364 -8.82 -12.65 -19.21
C LEU A 364 -8.99 -13.41 -20.53
N ASP A 365 -7.95 -13.46 -21.34
CA ASP A 365 -8.00 -14.04 -22.69
C ASP A 365 -8.06 -15.57 -22.70
N ARG A 366 -7.43 -16.24 -21.73
CA ARG A 366 -7.40 -17.71 -21.68
C ARG A 366 -8.58 -18.32 -20.94
N TYR A 367 -9.06 -17.69 -19.87
CA TYR A 367 -10.01 -18.33 -18.96
C TYR A 367 -11.34 -17.56 -18.87
N LEU A 368 -11.28 -16.27 -18.57
CA LEU A 368 -12.48 -15.53 -18.12
C LEU A 368 -13.40 -15.09 -19.25
N ILE A 369 -12.85 -14.48 -20.31
CA ILE A 369 -13.63 -14.03 -21.48
C ILE A 369 -14.20 -15.24 -22.23
N PRO A 370 -13.41 -16.28 -22.59
CA PRO A 370 -13.96 -17.46 -23.26
C PRO A 370 -15.04 -18.17 -22.43
N GLY A 371 -14.83 -18.32 -21.11
CA GLY A 371 -15.80 -18.94 -20.22
C GLY A 371 -17.12 -18.16 -20.14
N ALA A 372 -17.06 -16.84 -20.04
CA ALA A 372 -18.25 -15.99 -20.01
C ALA A 372 -19.00 -15.98 -21.37
N ASP A 373 -18.28 -15.97 -22.50
CA ASP A 373 -18.90 -15.98 -23.83
C ASP A 373 -19.54 -17.36 -24.14
N GLU A 374 -18.89 -18.47 -23.72
CA GLU A 374 -19.46 -19.81 -23.87
C GLU A 374 -20.80 -19.94 -23.12
N GLU A 375 -20.89 -19.48 -21.86
CA GLU A 375 -22.13 -19.50 -21.09
C GLU A 375 -23.20 -18.55 -21.67
N LEU A 376 -22.79 -17.40 -22.22
CA LEU A 376 -23.70 -16.48 -22.90
C LEU A 376 -24.33 -17.12 -24.16
N THR A 377 -23.59 -17.94 -24.90
CA THR A 377 -24.09 -18.59 -26.13
C THR A 377 -24.99 -19.80 -25.87
N LYS A 378 -24.96 -20.39 -24.65
CA LYS A 378 -25.81 -21.54 -24.27
C LYS A 378 -27.29 -21.21 -24.08
N GLY A 379 -27.71 -19.96 -24.29
CA GLY A 379 -29.11 -19.59 -24.51
C GLY A 379 -30.01 -19.82 -23.29
N THR A 380 -29.67 -19.21 -22.16
CA THR A 380 -30.59 -19.15 -21.01
C THR A 380 -31.50 -17.92 -21.13
N ASP A 381 -32.81 -18.09 -20.96
CA ASP A 381 -33.77 -16.98 -20.94
C ASP A 381 -33.82 -16.34 -19.54
N GLY A 382 -34.09 -15.03 -19.48
CA GLY A 382 -34.41 -14.31 -18.23
C GLY A 382 -33.20 -13.70 -17.50
N GLU A 383 -33.29 -13.63 -16.16
CA GLU A 383 -32.34 -12.95 -15.27
C GLU A 383 -30.91 -13.51 -15.33
N TYR A 384 -30.77 -14.81 -15.63
CA TYR A 384 -29.48 -15.46 -15.85
C TYR A 384 -28.72 -14.87 -17.05
N LEU A 385 -29.42 -14.48 -18.12
CA LEU A 385 -28.78 -13.88 -19.29
C LEU A 385 -28.13 -12.54 -18.96
N VAL A 386 -28.79 -11.73 -18.13
CA VAL A 386 -28.27 -10.42 -17.69
C VAL A 386 -26.97 -10.60 -16.92
N HIS A 387 -26.92 -11.58 -16.00
CA HIS A 387 -25.72 -11.89 -15.23
C HIS A 387 -24.52 -12.25 -16.12
N TYR A 388 -24.70 -13.09 -17.14
CA TYR A 388 -23.62 -13.42 -18.08
C TYR A 388 -23.20 -12.23 -18.94
N VAL A 389 -24.15 -11.36 -19.34
CA VAL A 389 -23.83 -10.10 -20.03
C VAL A 389 -22.99 -9.19 -19.12
N GLU A 390 -23.32 -9.06 -17.84
CA GLU A 390 -22.51 -8.28 -16.90
C GLU A 390 -21.09 -8.82 -16.79
N PHE A 391 -20.91 -10.15 -16.76
CA PHE A 391 -19.59 -10.78 -16.69
C PHE A 391 -18.74 -10.51 -17.94
N ILE A 392 -19.28 -10.75 -19.14
CA ILE A 392 -18.52 -10.52 -20.37
C ILE A 392 -18.19 -9.03 -20.56
N VAL A 393 -19.12 -8.12 -20.25
CA VAL A 393 -18.88 -6.67 -20.30
C VAL A 393 -17.82 -6.26 -19.29
N PHE A 394 -17.87 -6.81 -18.07
CA PHE A 394 -16.88 -6.56 -17.03
C PHE A 394 -15.47 -6.97 -17.48
N TYR A 395 -15.31 -8.19 -18.00
CA TYR A 395 -14.00 -8.69 -18.43
C TYR A 395 -13.46 -7.97 -19.66
N LEU A 396 -14.30 -7.65 -20.66
CA LEU A 396 -13.89 -6.87 -21.83
C LEU A 396 -13.51 -5.43 -21.46
N LYS A 397 -14.28 -4.80 -20.55
CA LYS A 397 -13.90 -3.50 -19.97
C LYS A 397 -12.55 -3.59 -19.28
N MET A 398 -12.37 -4.60 -18.41
CA MET A 398 -11.13 -4.81 -17.67
C MET A 398 -9.95 -5.01 -18.63
N LYS A 399 -10.12 -5.78 -19.70
CA LYS A 399 -9.14 -5.95 -20.78
C LYS A 399 -8.76 -4.60 -21.40
N GLY A 400 -9.75 -3.77 -21.75
CA GLY A 400 -9.54 -2.41 -22.24
C GLY A 400 -8.74 -1.53 -21.25
N ASP A 401 -9.06 -1.63 -19.96
CA ASP A 401 -8.39 -0.88 -18.90
C ASP A 401 -6.89 -1.24 -18.79
N TYR A 402 -6.55 -2.53 -18.74
CA TYR A 402 -5.14 -2.96 -18.61
C TYR A 402 -4.34 -2.75 -19.90
N LEU A 403 -4.97 -2.86 -21.08
CA LEU A 403 -4.34 -2.45 -22.33
C LEU A 403 -4.07 -0.94 -22.33
N ARG A 404 -4.99 -0.12 -21.81
CA ARG A 404 -4.78 1.32 -21.63
C ARG A 404 -3.63 1.60 -20.66
N TYR A 405 -3.53 0.89 -19.53
CA TYR A 405 -2.43 1.09 -18.58
C TYR A 405 -1.06 0.83 -19.22
N LEU A 406 -0.94 -0.20 -20.06
CA LEU A 406 0.30 -0.46 -20.82
C LEU A 406 0.68 0.71 -21.75
N THR A 407 -0.27 1.50 -22.25
CA THR A 407 0.06 2.65 -23.13
C THR A 407 0.77 3.80 -22.41
N GLU A 408 0.76 3.82 -21.08
CA GLU A 408 1.51 4.82 -20.29
C GLU A 408 3.02 4.58 -20.42
N ILE A 409 3.44 3.32 -20.39
CA ILE A 409 4.86 2.90 -20.34
C ILE A 409 5.44 2.53 -21.71
N LEU A 410 4.59 2.26 -22.70
CA LEU A 410 5.02 1.88 -24.05
C LEU A 410 5.17 3.08 -24.98
N GLU A 411 6.02 2.93 -25.99
CA GLU A 411 6.25 3.92 -27.05
C GLU A 411 6.17 3.28 -28.45
N GLY A 412 6.11 4.11 -29.49
CA GLY A 412 6.14 3.69 -30.89
C GLY A 412 5.04 2.68 -31.27
N SER A 413 5.40 1.69 -32.09
CA SER A 413 4.46 0.70 -32.63
C SER A 413 3.83 -0.21 -31.58
N GLU A 414 4.55 -0.48 -30.48
CA GLU A 414 3.99 -1.28 -29.37
C GLU A 414 2.85 -0.54 -28.67
N LYS A 415 3.01 0.77 -28.45
CA LYS A 415 1.94 1.61 -27.92
C LYS A 415 0.73 1.61 -28.85
N GLU A 416 0.92 1.82 -30.15
CA GLU A 416 -0.15 1.85 -31.14
C GLU A 416 -0.94 0.54 -31.22
N ASP A 417 -0.26 -0.61 -31.11
CA ASP A 417 -0.90 -1.93 -31.01
C ASP A 417 -1.80 -2.03 -29.77
N LYS A 418 -1.29 -1.64 -28.58
CA LYS A 418 -2.10 -1.68 -27.35
C LYS A 418 -3.27 -0.70 -27.38
N VAL A 419 -3.10 0.50 -27.95
CA VAL A 419 -4.20 1.46 -28.18
C VAL A 419 -5.29 0.86 -29.05
N SER A 420 -4.91 0.18 -30.14
CA SER A 420 -5.85 -0.45 -31.06
C SER A 420 -6.63 -1.59 -30.38
N LYS A 421 -5.92 -2.48 -29.65
CA LYS A 421 -6.54 -3.57 -28.89
C LYS A 421 -7.45 -3.08 -27.75
N ALA A 422 -7.08 -1.98 -27.09
CA ALA A 422 -7.92 -1.38 -26.04
C ALA A 422 -9.23 -0.85 -26.65
N MET A 423 -9.14 -0.15 -27.78
CA MET A 423 -10.30 0.33 -28.54
C MET A 423 -11.22 -0.82 -28.97
N GLU A 424 -10.66 -1.91 -29.51
CA GLU A 424 -11.42 -3.11 -29.89
C GLU A 424 -12.15 -3.72 -28.68
N SER A 425 -11.44 -3.87 -27.55
CA SER A 425 -12.01 -4.44 -26.32
C SER A 425 -13.15 -3.59 -25.76
N TYR A 426 -12.99 -2.26 -25.69
CA TYR A 426 -14.07 -1.36 -25.24
C TYR A 426 -15.27 -1.35 -26.20
N LYS A 427 -15.04 -1.36 -27.51
CA LYS A 427 -16.12 -1.43 -28.50
C LYS A 427 -16.90 -2.74 -28.41
N GLU A 428 -16.21 -3.86 -28.22
CA GLU A 428 -16.86 -5.14 -28.01
C GLU A 428 -17.70 -5.13 -26.73
N ALA A 429 -17.13 -4.62 -25.63
CA ALA A 429 -17.84 -4.44 -24.37
C ALA A 429 -19.11 -3.58 -24.55
N GLN A 430 -19.01 -2.48 -25.31
CA GLN A 430 -20.14 -1.57 -25.56
C GLN A 430 -21.26 -2.26 -26.35
N GLY A 431 -20.89 -3.08 -27.34
CA GLY A 431 -21.85 -3.89 -28.11
C GLY A 431 -22.60 -4.89 -27.23
N LYS A 432 -21.89 -5.59 -26.33
CA LYS A 432 -22.50 -6.52 -25.36
C LYS A 432 -23.35 -5.77 -24.31
N ALA A 433 -22.89 -4.61 -23.83
CA ALA A 433 -23.54 -3.80 -22.80
C ALA A 433 -24.88 -3.19 -23.22
N ALA A 434 -25.19 -3.14 -24.51
CA ALA A 434 -26.48 -2.67 -25.02
C ALA A 434 -27.68 -3.46 -24.46
N ARG A 435 -27.44 -4.70 -24.00
CA ARG A 435 -28.44 -5.57 -23.35
C ARG A 435 -28.67 -5.25 -21.87
N LEU A 436 -27.80 -4.46 -21.24
CA LEU A 436 -27.94 -4.00 -19.86
C LEU A 436 -28.76 -2.71 -19.80
N LEU A 437 -29.46 -2.48 -18.70
CA LEU A 437 -30.12 -1.21 -18.45
C LEU A 437 -29.10 -0.06 -18.47
N PRO A 438 -29.45 1.12 -19.02
CA PRO A 438 -28.60 2.32 -18.95
C PRO A 438 -28.10 2.69 -17.56
N THR A 439 -28.89 2.38 -16.53
CA THR A 439 -28.56 2.59 -15.12
C THR A 439 -27.69 1.49 -14.51
N ASN A 440 -27.35 0.42 -15.24
CA ASN A 440 -26.54 -0.66 -14.70
C ASN A 440 -25.10 -0.16 -14.41
N PRO A 441 -24.55 -0.37 -13.19
CA PRO A 441 -23.21 0.10 -12.84
C PRO A 441 -22.09 -0.40 -13.75
N ILE A 442 -22.19 -1.61 -14.29
CA ILE A 442 -21.17 -2.17 -15.21
C ILE A 442 -21.21 -1.42 -16.55
N ARG A 443 -22.40 -1.12 -17.07
CA ARG A 443 -22.56 -0.34 -18.30
C ARG A 443 -22.08 1.11 -18.12
N LEU A 444 -22.44 1.74 -17.01
CA LEU A 444 -22.00 3.09 -16.66
C LEU A 444 -20.48 3.15 -16.47
N GLY A 445 -19.91 2.18 -15.74
CA GLY A 445 -18.47 2.08 -15.52
C GLY A 445 -17.68 1.81 -16.80
N LEU A 446 -18.24 1.08 -17.76
CA LEU A 446 -17.68 0.95 -19.09
C LEU A 446 -17.66 2.30 -19.82
N ALA A 447 -18.77 3.03 -19.82
CA ALA A 447 -18.84 4.34 -20.48
C ALA A 447 -17.84 5.33 -19.88
N LEU A 448 -17.70 5.34 -18.55
CA LEU A 448 -16.72 6.18 -17.85
C LEU A 448 -15.29 5.86 -18.28
N ASN A 449 -14.90 4.60 -18.29
CA ASN A 449 -13.53 4.23 -18.65
C ASN A 449 -13.25 4.43 -20.14
N PHE A 450 -14.26 4.22 -20.99
CA PHE A 450 -14.10 4.41 -22.43
C PHE A 450 -14.01 5.90 -22.79
N SER A 451 -14.76 6.77 -22.11
CA SER A 451 -14.62 8.22 -22.31
C SER A 451 -13.25 8.73 -21.85
N VAL A 452 -12.74 8.24 -20.72
CA VAL A 452 -11.36 8.51 -20.27
C VAL A 452 -10.33 8.03 -21.30
N PHE A 453 -10.53 6.85 -21.89
CA PHE A 453 -9.65 6.37 -22.98
C PHE A 453 -9.66 7.31 -24.21
N HIS A 454 -10.84 7.79 -24.62
CA HIS A 454 -10.93 8.76 -25.71
C HIS A 454 -10.21 10.06 -25.38
N TYR A 455 -10.33 10.52 -24.14
CA TYR A 455 -9.68 11.73 -23.68
C TYR A 455 -8.16 11.59 -23.56
N GLU A 456 -7.70 10.72 -22.65
CA GLU A 456 -6.29 10.62 -22.25
C GLU A 456 -5.40 9.97 -23.33
N ILE A 457 -5.94 9.01 -24.09
CA ILE A 457 -5.12 8.16 -24.98
C ILE A 457 -5.30 8.53 -26.44
N ARG A 458 -6.54 8.79 -26.86
CA ARG A 458 -6.85 9.16 -28.24
C ARG A 458 -6.77 10.65 -28.50
N ASN A 459 -6.64 11.46 -27.45
CA ASN A 459 -6.70 12.91 -27.50
C ASN A 459 -7.94 13.42 -28.28
N ASP A 460 -9.07 12.74 -28.09
CA ASP A 460 -10.34 12.99 -28.77
C ASP A 460 -11.38 13.44 -27.75
N SER A 461 -11.25 14.70 -27.32
CA SER A 461 -12.13 15.30 -26.32
C SER A 461 -13.59 15.33 -26.78
N LYS A 462 -13.85 15.44 -28.10
CA LYS A 462 -15.23 15.43 -28.64
C LYS A 462 -15.91 14.10 -28.43
N GLU A 463 -15.24 13.00 -28.80
CA GLU A 463 -15.80 11.67 -28.60
C GLU A 463 -15.87 11.32 -27.10
N ALA A 464 -14.89 11.74 -26.29
CA ALA A 464 -14.93 11.58 -24.84
C ALA A 464 -16.18 12.24 -24.21
N CYS A 465 -16.44 13.51 -24.55
CA CYS A 465 -17.64 14.21 -24.10
C CYS A 465 -18.92 13.56 -24.62
N HIS A 466 -18.94 13.11 -25.88
CA HIS A 466 -20.09 12.41 -26.46
C HIS A 466 -20.44 11.13 -25.68
N VAL A 467 -19.44 10.27 -25.44
CA VAL A 467 -19.62 9.01 -24.70
C VAL A 467 -20.09 9.29 -23.28
N SER A 468 -19.47 10.24 -22.57
CA SER A 468 -19.85 10.59 -21.19
C SER A 468 -21.27 11.14 -21.10
N ASN A 469 -21.60 12.14 -21.93
CA ASN A 469 -22.91 12.80 -21.87
C ASN A 469 -24.03 11.85 -22.27
N LYS A 470 -23.84 11.07 -23.34
CA LYS A 470 -24.84 10.08 -23.78
C LYS A 470 -25.14 9.05 -22.69
N ALA A 471 -24.12 8.52 -22.03
CA ALA A 471 -24.31 7.55 -20.96
C ALA A 471 -25.04 8.17 -19.75
N PHE A 472 -24.72 9.41 -19.40
CA PHE A 472 -25.38 10.16 -18.34
C PHE A 472 -26.86 10.42 -18.64
N ASP A 473 -27.17 10.92 -19.83
CA ASP A 473 -28.54 11.20 -20.29
C ASP A 473 -29.39 9.92 -20.36
N ASP A 474 -28.85 8.85 -20.94
CA ASP A 474 -29.50 7.54 -21.03
C ASP A 474 -29.86 6.97 -19.64
N ALA A 475 -28.98 7.21 -18.64
CA ALA A 475 -29.17 6.74 -17.28
C ALA A 475 -30.15 7.59 -16.48
N ILE A 476 -30.07 8.93 -16.58
CA ILE A 476 -31.05 9.85 -15.98
C ILE A 476 -32.46 9.51 -16.42
N ALA A 477 -32.65 9.24 -17.70
CA ALA A 477 -33.98 8.92 -18.26
C ALA A 477 -34.63 7.67 -17.65
N LYS A 478 -33.87 6.84 -16.92
CA LYS A 478 -34.35 5.60 -16.29
C LYS A 478 -34.03 5.52 -14.79
N LEU A 479 -33.64 6.63 -14.17
CA LEU A 479 -33.16 6.66 -12.79
C LEU A 479 -34.27 6.48 -11.74
N ASP A 480 -35.46 7.03 -12.00
CA ASP A 480 -36.59 7.09 -11.05
C ASP A 480 -37.18 5.72 -10.65
N GLY A 481 -36.73 4.62 -11.28
CA GLY A 481 -37.21 3.25 -11.03
C GLY A 481 -36.17 2.29 -10.45
N LEU A 482 -35.01 2.77 -9.98
CA LEU A 482 -33.96 1.91 -9.45
C LEU A 482 -34.23 1.45 -8.01
N PRO A 483 -33.92 0.18 -7.66
CA PRO A 483 -33.84 -0.26 -6.27
C PRO A 483 -32.72 0.48 -5.52
N ASP A 484 -32.92 0.75 -4.21
CA ASP A 484 -31.99 1.49 -3.36
C ASP A 484 -30.55 0.98 -3.41
N ASP A 485 -30.36 -0.35 -3.48
CA ASP A 485 -29.02 -0.99 -3.48
C ASP A 485 -28.24 -0.70 -4.77
N SER A 486 -28.90 -0.57 -5.92
CA SER A 486 -28.25 -0.22 -7.20
C SER A 486 -28.17 1.29 -7.43
N TYR A 487 -28.98 2.07 -6.71
CA TYR A 487 -29.04 3.52 -6.86
C TYR A 487 -27.74 4.20 -6.46
N LYS A 488 -27.12 3.79 -5.35
CA LYS A 488 -25.87 4.39 -4.85
C LYS A 488 -24.71 4.25 -5.83
N ASP A 489 -24.45 3.02 -6.29
CA ASP A 489 -23.35 2.76 -7.23
C ASP A 489 -23.53 3.48 -8.56
N SER A 490 -24.76 3.47 -9.08
CA SER A 490 -25.10 4.11 -10.36
C SER A 490 -24.95 5.63 -10.27
N THR A 491 -25.45 6.25 -9.20
CA THR A 491 -25.37 7.70 -9.02
C THR A 491 -23.95 8.19 -8.80
N LEU A 492 -23.10 7.42 -8.11
CA LEU A 492 -21.68 7.75 -7.95
C LEU A 492 -20.96 7.76 -9.32
N ILE A 493 -21.19 6.74 -10.16
CA ILE A 493 -20.56 6.69 -11.49
C ILE A 493 -21.10 7.81 -12.39
N MET A 494 -22.40 8.12 -12.31
CA MET A 494 -23.00 9.24 -13.03
C MET A 494 -22.42 10.59 -12.62
N GLN A 495 -22.09 10.78 -11.33
CA GLN A 495 -21.39 11.99 -10.87
C GLN A 495 -20.01 12.11 -11.51
N LEU A 496 -19.22 11.04 -11.53
CA LEU A 496 -17.91 11.02 -12.18
C LEU A 496 -17.99 11.30 -13.69
N LEU A 497 -19.00 10.73 -14.37
CA LEU A 497 -19.26 11.01 -15.79
C LEU A 497 -19.54 12.50 -16.04
N ARG A 498 -20.34 13.12 -15.17
CA ARG A 498 -20.67 14.55 -15.25
C ARG A 498 -19.47 15.44 -14.95
N GLU A 499 -18.67 15.09 -13.93
CA GLU A 499 -17.45 15.82 -13.57
C GLU A 499 -16.46 15.81 -14.72
N ASN A 500 -16.19 14.64 -15.31
CA ASN A 500 -15.34 14.49 -16.48
C ASN A 500 -15.86 15.29 -17.67
N PHE A 501 -17.15 15.18 -17.97
CA PHE A 501 -17.76 15.96 -19.05
C PHE A 501 -17.59 17.47 -18.85
N THR A 502 -17.81 17.96 -17.63
CA THR A 502 -17.69 19.39 -17.30
C THR A 502 -16.25 19.86 -17.50
N LEU A 503 -15.29 19.11 -16.96
CA LEU A 503 -13.85 19.41 -17.09
C LEU A 503 -13.43 19.48 -18.57
N TRP A 504 -13.74 18.44 -19.35
CA TRP A 504 -13.27 18.33 -20.73
C TRP A 504 -13.99 19.28 -21.68
N SER A 505 -15.24 19.64 -21.38
CA SER A 505 -15.98 20.62 -22.18
C SER A 505 -15.49 22.05 -21.94
N SER A 506 -15.13 22.40 -20.70
CA SER A 506 -14.52 23.71 -20.41
C SER A 506 -13.16 23.91 -21.11
N GLU A 507 -12.35 22.86 -21.22
CA GLU A 507 -11.08 22.94 -21.95
C GLU A 507 -11.28 23.16 -23.46
N GLN A 508 -12.38 22.69 -24.03
CA GLN A 508 -12.72 22.98 -25.44
C GLN A 508 -13.14 24.44 -25.66
N GLU A 509 -13.79 25.06 -24.67
CA GLU A 509 -14.19 26.47 -24.74
C GLU A 509 -12.96 27.39 -24.63
N ASP A 510 -12.02 27.10 -23.73
CA ASP A 510 -10.77 27.87 -23.58
C ASP A 510 -9.81 27.75 -24.79
N HIS A 511 -9.85 26.63 -25.52
CA HIS A 511 -9.07 26.43 -26.75
C HIS A 511 -9.77 26.94 -28.03
N GLY A 512 -11.02 27.40 -27.94
CA GLY A 512 -11.80 27.95 -29.06
C GLY A 512 -11.62 29.45 -29.31
N ASP A 513 -10.99 30.17 -28.38
CA ASP A 513 -10.87 31.65 -28.38
C ASP A 513 -9.42 32.17 -28.59
N ASN A 514 -8.52 31.36 -29.16
CA ASN A 514 -7.15 31.79 -29.53
C ASN A 514 -6.85 31.65 -31.04
#